data_AF-A0A9W7GRH5-F1
#
_entry.id   AF-A0A9W7GRH5-F1
#
_cell.length_a   1.000
_cell.length_b   1.000
_cell.length_c   1.000
_cell.angle_alpha   90.00
_cell.angle_beta   90.00
_cell.angle_gamma   90.00
#
_symmetry.space_group_name_H-M   'P 1'
#
loop_
_entity.id
_entity.type
_entity.pdbx_description
1 polymer ?
#
loop_
_entity_poly.entity_id
_entity_poly.type
_entity_poly.pdbx_seq_one_letter_code
_entity_poly.pdbx_strand_id
1 'polypeptide(L)'
;MIETIGFQLVRDVGWGVKTKLIIAAGTSASDLFTDIYVTYLFWESDRIEYFIIQFCMLVVSVVLQLLLIVVQNRHLGKRQILTESIPALIGAKPAYDAYKVAKGNTHEPGKLLSAQMEMSVSKIIELFGEAIPGALIQLMAIATSKDKVSNASWISLIISATCTGFIAGTLGYDHDTDPKLRHLEPNFYGYTPSNARKRTIVFASMIIFSSSMLMIRCTAIVFFLLYGKVSGSEDYQNILLKDFAGNSSMIYNSTLQKEIDEISYKMAFLSSKLVCTYIGLAIISIAVFFQTIEKDYIRTFFNTTLGYAYTIEQFQNNEDDAIKAQIFFSSHLQWKSIQDDVKGWVEANWMSWVHEKPLWLDDNMQNLIPQEYIPTEEFKAYSTKSINLAGSSRASSNREGSFRFKNMNKNKRIVAFK
;
A
#
# COMPACT_ATOMS: atom_id res chain seq x y z
N MET A 1 1.65 -15.92 27.11
CA MET A 1 2.03 -14.64 27.76
C MET A 1 2.37 -13.57 26.73
N ILE A 2 3.16 -13.87 25.69
CA ILE A 2 3.46 -12.97 24.56
C ILE A 2 2.23 -12.70 23.66
N GLU A 3 1.43 -13.72 23.34
CA GLU A 3 0.13 -13.52 22.68
C GLU A 3 -0.79 -12.63 23.53
N THR A 4 -0.71 -12.74 24.85
CA THR A 4 -1.52 -11.97 25.80
C THR A 4 -1.08 -10.51 25.85
N ILE A 5 0.23 -10.22 25.74
CA ILE A 5 0.78 -8.87 25.72
C ILE A 5 0.57 -8.20 24.35
N GLY A 6 0.69 -8.95 23.25
CA GLY A 6 0.35 -8.46 21.90
C GLY A 6 -1.15 -8.16 21.76
N PHE A 7 -2.01 -9.03 22.30
CA PHE A 7 -3.45 -8.76 22.41
C PHE A 7 -3.73 -7.60 23.36
N GLN A 8 -3.02 -7.46 24.49
CA GLN A 8 -3.20 -6.36 25.42
C GLN A 8 -2.76 -5.02 24.81
N LEU A 9 -1.67 -4.96 24.04
CA LEU A 9 -1.28 -3.74 23.31
C LEU A 9 -2.30 -3.34 22.24
N VAL A 10 -2.91 -4.32 21.56
CA VAL A 10 -4.01 -4.08 20.60
C VAL A 10 -5.35 -3.77 21.31
N ARG A 11 -5.51 -4.21 22.57
CA ARG A 11 -6.71 -4.01 23.40
C ARG A 11 -6.67 -2.73 24.24
N ASP A 12 -5.49 -2.21 24.55
CA ASP A 12 -5.29 -1.03 25.41
C ASP A 12 -5.30 0.29 24.61
N VAL A 13 -5.65 0.23 23.33
CA VAL A 13 -5.90 1.40 22.48
C VAL A 13 -7.39 1.50 22.21
N GLY A 14 -7.98 2.71 22.35
CA GLY A 14 -9.37 3.00 21.93
C GLY A 14 -9.68 2.75 20.44
N TRP A 15 -8.67 2.34 19.67
CA TRP A 15 -8.69 1.93 18.26
C TRP A 15 -8.42 0.41 18.16
N GLY A 16 -9.19 -0.39 18.90
CA GLY A 16 -9.13 -1.84 18.76
C GLY A 16 -9.64 -2.33 17.40
N VAL A 17 -9.48 -3.64 17.16
CA VAL A 17 -9.99 -4.35 15.97
C VAL A 17 -11.46 -4.02 15.66
N LYS A 18 -12.30 -3.85 16.70
CA LYS A 18 -13.71 -3.48 16.58
C LYS A 18 -13.91 -2.06 16.04
N THR A 19 -13.12 -1.09 16.49
CA THR A 19 -13.18 0.30 16.03
C THR A 19 -12.74 0.38 14.57
N LYS A 20 -11.68 -0.35 14.18
CA LYS A 20 -11.25 -0.45 12.78
C LYS A 20 -12.35 -1.03 11.88
N LEU A 21 -13.04 -2.08 12.33
CA LEU A 21 -14.16 -2.68 11.61
C LEU A 21 -15.33 -1.70 11.41
N ILE A 22 -15.73 -0.98 12.47
CA ILE A 22 -16.82 0.01 12.42
C ILE A 22 -16.48 1.15 11.46
N ILE A 23 -15.26 1.68 11.55
CA ILE A 23 -14.82 2.76 10.67
C ILE A 23 -14.72 2.25 9.23
N ALA A 24 -14.17 1.08 8.99
CA ALA A 24 -14.10 0.50 7.64
C ALA A 24 -15.49 0.28 7.04
N ALA A 25 -16.45 -0.24 7.81
CA ALA A 25 -17.83 -0.39 7.38
C ALA A 25 -18.50 0.97 7.12
N GLY A 26 -18.26 1.97 7.98
CA GLY A 26 -18.77 3.33 7.80
C GLY A 26 -18.18 4.03 6.56
N THR A 27 -16.88 3.85 6.31
CA THR A 27 -16.20 4.37 5.12
C THR A 27 -16.75 3.73 3.85
N SER A 28 -16.89 2.40 3.83
CA SER A 28 -17.46 1.66 2.69
C SER A 28 -18.91 2.03 2.42
N ALA A 29 -19.74 2.20 3.45
CA ALA A 29 -21.10 2.69 3.28
C ALA A 29 -21.13 4.12 2.72
N SER A 30 -20.28 5.01 3.25
CA SER A 30 -20.19 6.40 2.77
C SER A 30 -19.78 6.48 1.31
N ASP A 31 -18.82 5.64 0.90
CA ASP A 31 -18.33 5.52 -0.47
C ASP A 31 -19.46 5.11 -1.42
N LEU A 32 -20.13 4.00 -1.10
CA LEU A 32 -21.29 3.50 -1.86
C LEU A 32 -22.42 4.55 -1.94
N PHE A 33 -22.70 5.27 -0.85
CA PHE A 33 -23.69 6.35 -0.86
C PHE A 33 -23.25 7.50 -1.78
N THR A 34 -21.98 7.89 -1.75
CA THR A 34 -21.47 8.93 -2.66
C THR A 34 -21.52 8.49 -4.11
N ASP A 35 -21.24 7.22 -4.43
CA ASP A 35 -21.28 6.71 -5.80
C ASP A 35 -22.71 6.65 -6.36
N ILE A 36 -23.67 6.21 -5.54
CA ILE A 36 -25.11 6.24 -5.90
C ILE A 36 -25.57 7.68 -6.13
N TYR A 37 -25.19 8.59 -5.24
CA TYR A 37 -25.57 10.00 -5.36
C TYR A 37 -24.99 10.65 -6.62
N VAL A 38 -23.71 10.43 -6.92
CA VAL A 38 -23.05 10.95 -8.13
C VAL A 38 -23.67 10.35 -9.39
N THR A 39 -23.98 9.07 -9.37
CA THR A 39 -24.68 8.37 -10.45
C THR A 39 -26.05 9.01 -10.74
N TYR A 40 -26.84 9.23 -9.70
CA TYR A 40 -28.13 9.91 -9.80
C TYR A 40 -27.97 11.33 -10.36
N LEU A 41 -26.97 12.09 -9.90
CA LEU A 41 -26.70 13.43 -10.41
C LEU A 41 -26.36 13.44 -11.90
N PHE A 42 -25.55 12.48 -12.37
CA PHE A 42 -25.21 12.39 -13.80
C PHE A 42 -26.42 12.02 -14.65
N TRP A 43 -27.29 11.16 -14.14
CA TRP A 43 -28.56 10.82 -14.79
C TRP A 43 -29.49 12.03 -14.89
N GLU A 44 -29.73 12.74 -13.78
CA GLU A 44 -30.62 13.91 -13.75
C GLU A 44 -30.09 15.06 -14.62
N SER A 45 -28.77 15.21 -14.71
CA SER A 45 -28.12 16.29 -15.48
C SER A 45 -27.96 15.99 -16.97
N ASP A 46 -28.55 14.89 -17.49
CA ASP A 46 -28.40 14.39 -18.87
C ASP A 46 -26.92 14.19 -19.30
N ARG A 47 -26.07 13.81 -18.34
CA ARG A 47 -24.63 13.62 -18.55
C ARG A 47 -24.27 12.16 -18.69
N ILE A 48 -24.87 11.53 -19.69
CA ILE A 48 -24.76 10.09 -19.94
C ILE A 48 -23.29 9.66 -20.13
N GLU A 49 -22.45 10.49 -20.74
CA GLU A 49 -21.02 10.19 -20.94
C GLU A 49 -20.29 9.94 -19.60
N TYR A 50 -20.43 10.83 -18.61
CA TYR A 50 -19.78 10.67 -17.30
C TYR A 50 -20.35 9.48 -16.54
N PHE A 51 -21.66 9.23 -16.67
CA PHE A 51 -22.31 8.05 -16.11
C PHE A 51 -21.73 6.75 -16.69
N ILE A 52 -21.61 6.63 -18.02
CA ILE A 52 -21.08 5.43 -18.68
C ILE A 52 -19.63 5.18 -18.24
N ILE A 53 -18.79 6.22 -18.20
CA ILE A 53 -17.39 6.05 -17.80
C ILE A 53 -17.32 5.58 -16.33
N GLN A 54 -18.08 6.21 -15.43
CA GLN A 54 -18.10 5.81 -14.01
C GLN A 54 -18.57 4.36 -13.84
N PHE A 55 -19.63 3.98 -14.54
CA PHE A 55 -20.16 2.63 -14.52
C PHE A 55 -19.15 1.60 -15.05
N CYS A 56 -18.45 1.91 -16.16
CA CYS A 56 -17.39 1.06 -16.69
C CYS A 56 -16.25 0.87 -15.69
N MET A 57 -15.84 1.94 -14.99
CA MET A 57 -14.78 1.88 -13.97
C MET A 57 -15.21 1.02 -12.76
N LEU A 58 -16.44 1.19 -12.27
CA LEU A 58 -17.03 0.31 -11.26
C LEU A 58 -17.03 -1.17 -11.71
N VAL A 59 -17.44 -1.46 -12.95
CA VAL A 59 -17.43 -2.82 -13.49
C VAL A 59 -16.00 -3.39 -13.53
N VAL A 60 -15.01 -2.59 -13.93
CA VAL A 60 -13.59 -3.00 -13.91
C VAL A 60 -13.13 -3.31 -12.48
N SER A 61 -13.48 -2.48 -11.50
CA SER A 61 -13.20 -2.71 -10.08
C SER A 61 -13.75 -4.06 -9.62
N VAL A 62 -15.05 -4.31 -9.85
CA VAL A 62 -15.72 -5.56 -9.47
C VAL A 62 -15.09 -6.77 -10.18
N VAL A 63 -14.79 -6.68 -11.48
CA VAL A 63 -14.16 -7.77 -12.24
C VAL A 63 -12.78 -8.12 -11.66
N LEU A 64 -11.95 -7.12 -11.36
CA LEU A 64 -10.63 -7.34 -10.76
C LEU A 64 -10.73 -7.98 -9.36
N GLN A 65 -11.70 -7.56 -8.54
CA GLN A 65 -11.98 -8.20 -7.24
C GLN A 65 -12.42 -9.65 -7.40
N LEU A 66 -13.31 -9.94 -8.36
CA LEU A 66 -13.76 -11.31 -8.64
C LEU A 66 -12.59 -12.19 -9.12
N LEU A 67 -11.69 -11.66 -9.94
CA LEU A 67 -10.47 -12.36 -10.35
C LEU A 67 -9.58 -12.69 -9.15
N LEU A 68 -9.36 -11.72 -8.24
CA LEU A 68 -8.63 -11.95 -6.99
C LEU A 68 -9.27 -13.08 -6.17
N ILE A 69 -10.61 -13.05 -6.00
CA ILE A 69 -11.36 -14.07 -5.26
C ILE A 69 -11.19 -15.46 -5.89
N VAL A 70 -11.30 -15.55 -7.22
CA VAL A 70 -11.13 -16.81 -7.96
C VAL A 70 -9.72 -17.34 -7.81
N VAL A 71 -8.69 -16.51 -7.99
CA VAL A 71 -7.28 -16.90 -7.84
C VAL A 71 -6.99 -17.40 -6.43
N GLN A 72 -7.45 -16.65 -5.42
CA GLN A 72 -7.23 -16.95 -4.01
C GLN A 72 -7.96 -18.22 -3.52
N ASN A 73 -9.14 -18.51 -4.07
CA ASN A 73 -9.99 -19.61 -3.60
C ASN A 73 -10.08 -20.80 -4.58
N ARG A 74 -9.26 -20.84 -5.65
CA ARG A 74 -9.28 -21.90 -6.68
C ARG A 74 -9.11 -23.31 -6.10
N HIS A 75 -8.39 -23.45 -4.98
CA HIS A 75 -8.11 -24.72 -4.32
C HIS A 75 -9.11 -25.07 -3.19
N LEU A 76 -9.94 -24.13 -2.75
CA LEU A 76 -10.90 -24.29 -1.65
C LEU A 76 -12.31 -24.69 -2.13
N GLY A 77 -12.53 -24.69 -3.44
CA GLY A 77 -13.77 -25.15 -4.07
C GLY A 77 -14.78 -24.04 -4.39
N LYS A 78 -15.73 -24.34 -5.29
CA LYS A 78 -16.67 -23.38 -5.89
C LYS A 78 -17.59 -22.68 -4.87
N ARG A 79 -17.91 -23.34 -3.76
CA ARG A 79 -18.77 -22.78 -2.69
C ARG A 79 -18.11 -21.59 -2.01
N GLN A 80 -16.80 -21.67 -1.74
CA GLN A 80 -16.07 -20.57 -1.11
C GLN A 80 -15.97 -19.38 -2.06
N ILE A 81 -15.65 -19.63 -3.34
CA ILE A 81 -15.64 -18.59 -4.38
C ILE A 81 -16.98 -17.85 -4.40
N LEU A 82 -18.10 -18.57 -4.50
CA LEU A 82 -19.43 -17.95 -4.53
C LEU A 82 -19.73 -17.13 -3.27
N THR A 83 -19.33 -17.64 -2.10
CA THR A 83 -19.54 -16.95 -0.81
C THR A 83 -18.76 -15.64 -0.73
N GLU A 84 -17.53 -15.61 -1.24
CA GLU A 84 -16.69 -14.41 -1.26
C GLU A 84 -17.05 -13.44 -2.41
N SER A 85 -17.66 -13.94 -3.49
CA SER A 85 -18.17 -13.11 -4.59
C SER A 85 -19.39 -12.27 -4.21
N ILE A 86 -20.27 -12.76 -3.31
CA ILE A 86 -21.49 -12.02 -2.93
C ILE A 86 -21.15 -10.65 -2.32
N PRO A 87 -20.27 -10.53 -1.30
CA PRO A 87 -19.87 -9.23 -0.77
C PRO A 87 -19.26 -8.28 -1.81
N ALA A 88 -18.50 -8.80 -2.78
CA ALA A 88 -17.92 -8.00 -3.86
C ALA A 88 -18.97 -7.40 -4.78
N LEU A 89 -19.96 -8.21 -5.19
CA LEU A 89 -21.02 -7.77 -6.10
C LEU A 89 -21.95 -6.69 -5.51
N ILE A 90 -22.09 -6.65 -4.19
CA ILE A 90 -22.95 -5.67 -3.49
C ILE A 90 -22.17 -4.50 -2.89
N GLY A 91 -20.86 -4.37 -3.16
CA GLY A 91 -20.02 -3.30 -2.62
C GLY A 91 -19.67 -3.44 -1.12
N ALA A 92 -19.89 -4.61 -0.52
CA ALA A 92 -19.61 -4.88 0.89
C ALA A 92 -18.28 -5.60 1.15
N LYS A 93 -17.43 -5.78 0.12
CA LYS A 93 -16.14 -6.47 0.23
C LYS A 93 -15.20 -5.84 1.26
N PRO A 94 -15.04 -4.50 1.37
CA PRO A 94 -14.19 -3.89 2.39
C PRO A 94 -14.60 -4.28 3.82
N ALA A 95 -15.91 -4.27 4.09
CA ALA A 95 -16.45 -4.63 5.39
C ALA A 95 -16.28 -6.13 5.67
N TYR A 96 -16.52 -6.97 4.66
CA TYR A 96 -16.33 -8.43 4.77
C TYR A 96 -14.86 -8.79 5.02
N ASP A 97 -13.92 -8.16 4.33
CA ASP A 97 -12.49 -8.39 4.51
C ASP A 97 -11.99 -7.90 5.87
N ALA A 98 -12.42 -6.70 6.29
CA ALA A 98 -12.12 -6.21 7.64
C ALA A 98 -12.66 -7.16 8.72
N TYR A 99 -13.82 -7.78 8.49
CA TYR A 99 -14.36 -8.80 9.39
C TYR A 99 -13.51 -10.08 9.41
N LYS A 100 -13.02 -10.55 8.25
CA LYS A 100 -12.09 -11.70 8.17
C LYS A 100 -10.78 -11.42 8.92
N VAL A 101 -10.19 -10.24 8.72
CA VAL A 101 -8.99 -9.79 9.43
C VAL A 101 -9.26 -9.73 10.94
N ALA A 102 -10.42 -9.19 11.34
CA ALA A 102 -10.80 -9.05 12.74
C ALA A 102 -10.99 -10.39 13.47
N LYS A 103 -11.33 -11.46 12.76
CA LYS A 103 -11.42 -12.82 13.30
C LYS A 103 -10.06 -13.46 13.60
N GLY A 104 -8.95 -12.85 13.16
CA GLY A 104 -7.61 -13.36 13.42
C GLY A 104 -7.17 -14.49 12.50
N ASN A 105 -7.77 -14.63 11.31
CA ASN A 105 -7.34 -15.62 10.32
C ASN A 105 -5.97 -15.22 9.75
N THR A 106 -4.89 -15.75 10.32
CA THR A 106 -3.51 -15.37 9.96
C THR A 106 -3.09 -15.92 8.60
N HIS A 107 -3.58 -17.11 8.21
CA HIS A 107 -3.47 -17.69 6.87
C HIS A 107 -4.34 -18.96 6.82
N GLU A 108 -5.28 -19.09 5.87
CA GLU A 108 -6.07 -20.33 5.70
C GLU A 108 -5.33 -21.30 4.76
N PRO A 109 -5.22 -22.60 5.10
CA PRO A 109 -4.55 -23.57 4.24
C PRO A 109 -5.17 -23.58 2.83
N GLY A 110 -4.34 -23.35 1.80
CA GLY A 110 -4.79 -23.32 0.40
C GLY A 110 -5.08 -21.93 -0.17
N LYS A 111 -4.94 -20.86 0.62
CA LYS A 111 -4.93 -19.46 0.13
C LYS A 111 -3.50 -18.99 -0.15
N LEU A 112 -3.33 -18.11 -1.14
CA LEU A 112 -2.02 -17.56 -1.49
C LEU A 112 -1.65 -16.38 -0.57
N LEU A 113 -2.61 -15.52 -0.27
CA LEU A 113 -2.42 -14.34 0.57
C LEU A 113 -2.98 -14.54 1.99
N SER A 114 -2.34 -13.93 2.99
CA SER A 114 -2.95 -13.78 4.32
C SER A 114 -4.20 -12.88 4.25
N ALA A 115 -5.10 -12.98 5.23
CA ALA A 115 -6.33 -12.18 5.23
C ALA A 115 -6.06 -10.67 5.20
N GLN A 116 -5.00 -10.20 5.89
CA GLN A 116 -4.58 -8.80 5.88
C GLN A 116 -4.10 -8.39 4.49
N MET A 117 -3.27 -9.21 3.83
CA MET A 117 -2.75 -8.90 2.50
C MET A 117 -3.84 -8.95 1.44
N GLU A 118 -4.77 -9.91 1.54
CA GLU A 118 -5.95 -9.99 0.66
C GLU A 118 -6.80 -8.72 0.77
N MET A 119 -7.07 -8.24 2.00
CA MET A 119 -7.75 -6.97 2.23
C MET A 119 -7.00 -5.79 1.61
N SER A 120 -5.68 -5.73 1.80
CA SER A 120 -4.85 -4.66 1.22
C SER A 120 -4.90 -4.65 -0.31
N VAL A 121 -4.80 -5.82 -0.95
CA VAL A 121 -4.89 -5.95 -2.41
C VAL A 121 -6.29 -5.58 -2.91
N SER A 122 -7.35 -6.02 -2.23
CA SER A 122 -8.73 -5.66 -2.58
C SER A 122 -8.95 -4.14 -2.53
N LYS A 123 -8.46 -3.48 -1.48
CA LYS A 123 -8.50 -2.01 -1.35
C LYS A 123 -7.71 -1.29 -2.44
N ILE A 124 -6.56 -1.83 -2.85
CA ILE A 124 -5.78 -1.26 -3.96
C ILE A 124 -6.55 -1.38 -5.28
N ILE A 125 -7.24 -2.51 -5.50
CA ILE A 125 -8.12 -2.69 -6.66
C ILE A 125 -9.24 -1.66 -6.66
N GLU A 126 -9.89 -1.42 -5.52
CA GLU A 126 -10.95 -0.39 -5.38
C GLU A 126 -10.42 1.02 -5.66
N LEU A 127 -9.27 1.36 -5.08
CA LEU A 127 -8.62 2.65 -5.31
C LEU A 127 -8.35 2.89 -6.80
N PHE A 128 -7.83 1.88 -7.49
CA PHE A 128 -7.48 1.96 -8.90
C PHE A 128 -8.71 1.95 -9.82
N GLY A 129 -9.63 1.01 -9.56
CA GLY A 129 -10.77 0.74 -10.43
C GLY A 129 -11.90 1.73 -10.28
N GLU A 130 -12.08 2.37 -9.11
CA GLU A 130 -13.29 3.13 -8.82
C GLU A 130 -13.00 4.49 -8.17
N ALA A 131 -12.24 4.52 -7.08
CA ALA A 131 -12.14 5.74 -6.26
C ALA A 131 -11.34 6.87 -6.95
N ILE A 132 -10.17 6.57 -7.52
CA ILE A 132 -9.36 7.57 -8.24
C ILE A 132 -10.05 8.03 -9.54
N PRO A 133 -10.54 7.12 -10.41
CA PRO A 133 -11.31 7.51 -11.59
C PRO A 133 -12.57 8.30 -11.25
N GLY A 134 -13.31 7.90 -10.21
CA GLY A 134 -14.52 8.58 -9.76
C GLY A 134 -14.26 10.01 -9.29
N ALA A 135 -13.23 10.22 -8.47
CA ALA A 135 -12.82 11.57 -8.07
C ALA A 135 -12.44 12.43 -9.29
N LEU A 136 -11.76 11.85 -10.28
CA LEU A 136 -11.39 12.56 -11.52
C LEU A 136 -12.63 12.94 -12.36
N ILE A 137 -13.54 12.00 -12.58
CA ILE A 137 -14.76 12.20 -13.39
C ILE A 137 -15.70 13.19 -12.71
N GLN A 138 -15.89 13.07 -11.39
CA GLN A 138 -16.70 14.00 -10.62
C GLN A 138 -16.13 15.42 -10.67
N LEU A 139 -14.80 15.58 -10.55
CA LEU A 139 -14.15 16.87 -10.69
C LEU A 139 -14.28 17.42 -12.11
N MET A 140 -14.12 16.58 -13.14
CA MET A 140 -14.32 16.97 -14.55
C MET A 140 -15.76 17.43 -14.81
N ALA A 141 -16.75 16.73 -14.26
CA ALA A 141 -18.15 17.11 -14.38
C ALA A 141 -18.43 18.46 -13.69
N ILE A 142 -17.86 18.68 -12.50
CA ILE A 142 -17.94 19.96 -11.80
C ILE A 142 -17.27 21.09 -12.62
N ALA A 143 -16.09 20.83 -13.18
CA ALA A 143 -15.33 21.81 -13.96
C ALA A 143 -16.02 22.20 -15.27
N THR A 144 -16.74 21.26 -15.90
CA THR A 144 -17.43 21.45 -17.17
C THR A 144 -18.89 21.90 -17.04
N SER A 145 -19.38 22.15 -15.82
CA SER A 145 -20.76 22.60 -15.64
C SER A 145 -20.95 24.02 -16.18
N LYS A 146 -22.05 24.19 -16.93
CA LYS A 146 -22.51 25.52 -17.37
C LYS A 146 -23.23 26.22 -16.22
N ASP A 147 -24.05 25.48 -15.47
CA ASP A 147 -24.80 25.99 -14.33
C ASP A 147 -23.97 26.06 -13.04
N LYS A 148 -24.53 26.78 -12.06
CA LYS A 148 -23.99 26.84 -10.70
C LYS A 148 -23.98 25.44 -10.09
N VAL A 149 -22.78 24.94 -9.82
CA VAL A 149 -22.57 23.64 -9.18
C VAL A 149 -23.24 23.61 -7.80
N SER A 150 -23.97 22.52 -7.51
CA SER A 150 -24.59 22.32 -6.21
C SER A 150 -23.54 22.15 -5.10
N ASN A 151 -23.82 22.65 -3.89
CA ASN A 151 -22.94 22.43 -2.74
C ASN A 151 -22.77 20.93 -2.43
N ALA A 152 -23.79 20.12 -2.70
CA ALA A 152 -23.77 18.68 -2.46
C ALA A 152 -22.79 17.94 -3.37
N SER A 153 -22.58 18.40 -4.61
CA SER A 153 -21.55 17.86 -5.52
C SER A 153 -20.13 18.07 -4.97
N TRP A 154 -19.85 19.24 -4.39
CA TRP A 154 -18.57 19.53 -3.75
C TRP A 154 -18.36 18.72 -2.47
N ILE A 155 -19.40 18.60 -1.64
CA ILE A 155 -19.34 17.78 -0.41
C ILE A 155 -19.07 16.32 -0.75
N SER A 156 -19.75 15.76 -1.75
CA SER A 156 -19.54 14.39 -2.21
C SER A 156 -18.11 14.16 -2.69
N LEU A 157 -17.53 15.08 -3.47
CA LEU A 157 -16.14 14.99 -3.92
C LEU A 157 -15.14 15.01 -2.75
N ILE A 158 -15.39 15.86 -1.74
CA ILE A 158 -14.55 15.91 -0.53
C ILE A 158 -14.64 14.61 0.26
N ILE A 159 -15.85 14.04 0.40
CA ILE A 159 -16.06 12.76 1.10
C ILE A 159 -15.32 11.64 0.36
N SER A 160 -15.51 11.51 -0.95
CA SER A 160 -14.84 10.48 -1.77
C SER A 160 -13.30 10.61 -1.69
N ALA A 161 -12.77 11.82 -1.83
CA ALA A 161 -11.33 12.06 -1.67
C ALA A 161 -10.83 11.71 -0.26
N THR A 162 -11.63 11.96 0.78
CA THR A 162 -11.31 11.62 2.17
C THR A 162 -11.38 10.12 2.43
N CYS A 163 -12.38 9.41 1.88
CA CYS A 163 -12.47 7.96 1.93
C CYS A 163 -11.26 7.32 1.24
N THR A 164 -10.87 7.83 0.07
CA THR A 164 -9.65 7.40 -0.63
C THR A 164 -8.40 7.63 0.23
N GLY A 165 -8.24 8.83 0.81
CA GLY A 165 -7.11 9.13 1.69
C GLY A 165 -7.11 8.28 2.96
N PHE A 166 -8.28 7.93 3.47
CA PHE A 166 -8.44 7.00 4.59
C PHE A 166 -7.95 5.60 4.25
N ILE A 167 -8.33 5.08 3.09
CA ILE A 167 -7.86 3.77 2.61
C ILE A 167 -6.34 3.78 2.47
N ALA A 168 -5.78 4.77 1.76
CA ALA A 168 -4.33 4.90 1.54
C ALA A 168 -3.55 5.06 2.87
N GLY A 169 -4.03 5.92 3.76
CA GLY A 169 -3.45 6.11 5.09
C GLY A 169 -3.52 4.85 5.94
N THR A 170 -4.61 4.08 5.86
CA THR A 170 -4.76 2.80 6.58
C THR A 170 -3.75 1.77 6.10
N LEU A 171 -3.50 1.65 4.80
CA LEU A 171 -2.52 0.70 4.27
C LEU A 171 -1.12 0.99 4.83
N GLY A 172 -0.66 2.24 4.77
CA GLY A 172 0.65 2.62 5.29
C GLY A 172 0.76 2.48 6.81
N TYR A 173 -0.31 2.85 7.54
CA TYR A 173 -0.35 2.78 8.99
C TYR A 173 -0.42 1.34 9.50
N ASP A 174 -1.20 0.47 8.86
CA ASP A 174 -1.30 -0.94 9.24
C ASP A 174 0.03 -1.65 9.03
N HIS A 175 0.76 -1.36 7.93
CA HIS A 175 2.09 -1.91 7.71
C HIS A 175 3.08 -1.42 8.78
N ASP A 176 3.11 -0.12 9.08
CA ASP A 176 4.02 0.41 10.10
C ASP A 176 3.69 -0.09 11.51
N THR A 177 2.43 -0.37 11.82
CA THR A 177 2.00 -0.82 13.16
C THR A 177 1.91 -2.34 13.30
N ASP A 178 2.18 -3.11 12.26
CA ASP A 178 2.19 -4.59 12.31
C ASP A 178 3.33 -5.09 13.21
N PRO A 179 3.04 -5.82 14.30
CA PRO A 179 4.07 -6.37 15.18
C PRO A 179 5.07 -7.28 14.47
N LYS A 180 4.64 -8.04 13.45
CA LYS A 180 5.51 -8.94 12.69
C LYS A 180 6.50 -8.13 11.87
N LEU A 181 6.00 -7.13 11.14
CA LEU A 181 6.86 -6.28 10.30
C LEU A 181 7.84 -5.45 11.14
N ARG A 182 7.40 -4.94 12.30
CA ARG A 182 8.30 -4.26 13.26
C ARG A 182 9.40 -5.17 13.83
N HIS A 183 9.12 -6.45 14.01
CA HIS A 183 10.12 -7.41 14.46
C HIS A 183 11.11 -7.77 13.34
N LEU A 184 10.59 -7.95 12.13
CA LEU A 184 11.38 -8.37 10.96
C LEU A 184 12.26 -7.22 10.43
N GLU A 185 11.75 -6.00 10.38
CA GLU A 185 12.48 -4.83 9.90
C GLU A 185 12.39 -3.67 10.91
N PRO A 186 13.02 -3.79 12.10
CA PRO A 186 12.92 -2.79 13.17
C PRO A 186 13.57 -1.44 12.81
N ASN A 187 14.42 -1.42 11.78
CA ASN A 187 15.03 -0.18 11.29
C ASN A 187 14.13 0.57 10.28
N PHE A 188 13.08 -0.06 9.79
CA PHE A 188 12.19 0.48 8.75
C PHE A 188 10.80 0.77 9.31
N TYR A 189 10.16 -0.21 9.96
CA TYR A 189 8.85 -0.06 10.58
C TYR A 189 8.97 0.31 12.06
N GLY A 190 8.17 1.27 12.50
CA GLY A 190 8.19 1.81 13.86
C GLY A 190 8.10 3.32 13.94
N TYR A 191 7.88 4.03 12.82
CA TYR A 191 7.82 5.50 12.84
C TYR A 191 6.59 6.02 13.58
N THR A 192 5.52 5.22 13.70
CA THR A 192 4.33 5.58 14.46
C THR A 192 4.56 5.45 15.97
N PRO A 193 4.43 6.54 16.75
CA PRO A 193 4.67 6.55 18.19
C PRO A 193 3.72 5.65 18.99
N SER A 194 4.18 5.17 20.13
CA SER A 194 3.36 4.39 21.08
C SER A 194 2.26 5.23 21.75
N ASN A 195 2.50 6.54 21.91
CA ASN A 195 1.54 7.46 22.52
C ASN A 195 0.26 7.59 21.68
N ALA A 196 -0.90 7.33 22.30
CA ALA A 196 -2.19 7.31 21.60
C ALA A 196 -2.55 8.62 20.91
N ARG A 197 -2.26 9.78 21.52
CA ARG A 197 -2.55 11.08 20.90
C ARG A 197 -1.68 11.32 19.68
N LYS A 198 -0.36 11.10 19.81
CA LYS A 198 0.60 11.25 18.69
C LYS A 198 0.26 10.30 17.53
N ARG A 199 -0.11 9.07 17.84
CA ARG A 199 -0.54 8.08 16.85
C ARG A 199 -1.76 8.52 16.07
N THR A 200 -2.78 9.06 16.74
CA THR A 200 -3.95 9.64 16.06
C THR A 200 -3.55 10.81 15.16
N ILE A 201 -2.63 11.67 15.61
CA ILE A 201 -2.13 12.80 14.80
C ILE A 201 -1.40 12.31 13.56
N VAL A 202 -0.52 11.30 13.69
CA VAL A 202 0.18 10.67 12.55
C VAL A 202 -0.81 10.06 11.57
N PHE A 203 -1.80 9.32 12.06
CA PHE A 203 -2.80 8.72 11.20
C PHE A 203 -3.65 9.77 10.48
N ALA A 204 -4.13 10.79 11.20
CA ALA A 204 -4.89 11.89 10.61
C ALA A 204 -4.07 12.67 9.57
N SER A 205 -2.77 12.90 9.81
CA SER A 205 -1.92 13.57 8.83
C SER A 205 -1.69 12.72 7.58
N MET A 206 -1.56 11.40 7.71
CA MET A 206 -1.48 10.49 6.55
C MET A 206 -2.75 10.54 5.70
N ILE A 207 -3.93 10.60 6.32
CA ILE A 207 -5.23 10.72 5.63
C ILE A 207 -5.28 12.05 4.86
N ILE A 208 -5.05 13.17 5.56
CA ILE A 208 -5.14 14.51 4.96
C ILE A 208 -4.13 14.66 3.82
N PHE A 209 -2.91 14.18 4.01
CA PHE A 209 -1.87 14.20 2.98
C PHE A 209 -2.31 13.40 1.75
N SER A 210 -2.81 12.19 1.94
CA SER A 210 -3.24 11.31 0.84
C SER A 210 -4.43 11.89 0.07
N SER A 211 -5.46 12.38 0.77
CA SER A 211 -6.61 13.05 0.14
C SER A 211 -6.19 14.30 -0.64
N SER A 212 -5.28 15.09 -0.07
CA SER A 212 -4.77 16.30 -0.71
C SER A 212 -3.96 15.98 -1.96
N MET A 213 -3.09 14.98 -1.90
CA MET A 213 -2.29 14.55 -3.06
C MET A 213 -3.16 14.00 -4.20
N LEU A 214 -4.23 13.28 -3.88
CA LEU A 214 -5.22 12.87 -4.88
C LEU A 214 -5.84 14.09 -5.56
N MET A 215 -6.39 15.02 -4.77
CA MET A 215 -7.08 16.20 -5.29
C MET A 215 -6.17 17.11 -6.12
N ILE A 216 -4.90 17.28 -5.71
CA ILE A 216 -3.90 18.01 -6.49
C ILE A 216 -3.72 17.36 -7.87
N ARG A 217 -3.55 16.03 -7.91
CA ARG A 217 -3.33 15.30 -9.17
C ARG A 217 -4.58 15.29 -10.06
N CYS A 218 -5.75 15.02 -9.50
CA CYS A 218 -7.01 15.06 -10.25
C CYS A 218 -7.26 16.47 -10.82
N THR A 219 -7.02 17.52 -10.03
CA THR A 219 -7.19 18.91 -10.52
C THR A 219 -6.18 19.23 -11.62
N ALA A 220 -4.92 18.81 -11.48
CA ALA A 220 -3.91 18.99 -12.52
C ALA A 220 -4.30 18.26 -13.82
N ILE A 221 -4.77 17.01 -13.74
CA ILE A 221 -5.21 16.23 -14.90
C ILE A 221 -6.40 16.91 -15.57
N VAL A 222 -7.44 17.29 -14.83
CA VAL A 222 -8.62 18.00 -15.37
C VAL A 222 -8.20 19.31 -16.04
N PHE A 223 -7.31 20.08 -15.41
CA PHE A 223 -6.77 21.29 -15.99
C PHE A 223 -6.08 21.02 -17.33
N PHE A 224 -5.19 20.02 -17.40
CA PHE A 224 -4.51 19.68 -18.65
C PHE A 224 -5.45 19.15 -19.74
N LEU A 225 -6.47 18.35 -19.37
CA LEU A 225 -7.47 17.86 -20.32
C LEU A 225 -8.31 18.99 -20.91
N LEU A 226 -8.76 19.93 -20.08
CA LEU A 226 -9.51 21.09 -20.52
C LEU A 226 -8.64 22.05 -21.32
N TYR A 227 -7.39 22.27 -20.90
CA TYR A 227 -6.43 23.08 -21.64
C TYR A 227 -6.15 22.50 -23.03
N GLY A 228 -5.92 21.19 -23.12
CA GLY A 228 -5.74 20.49 -24.38
C GLY A 228 -6.96 20.60 -25.29
N LYS A 229 -8.18 20.49 -24.73
CA LYS A 229 -9.43 20.65 -25.49
C LYS A 229 -9.59 22.07 -26.07
N VAL A 230 -9.27 23.11 -25.29
CA VAL A 230 -9.33 24.50 -25.76
C VAL A 230 -8.24 24.76 -26.80
N SER A 231 -6.99 24.39 -26.49
CA SER A 231 -5.85 24.63 -27.36
C SER A 231 -5.93 23.87 -28.69
N GLY A 232 -6.52 22.66 -28.68
CA GLY A 232 -6.70 21.82 -29.87
C GLY A 232 -7.94 22.14 -30.71
N SER A 233 -8.81 23.07 -30.29
CA SER A 233 -9.97 23.48 -31.08
C SER A 233 -9.53 24.17 -32.36
N GLU A 234 -10.06 23.74 -33.52
CA GLU A 234 -9.79 24.39 -34.82
C GLU A 234 -10.09 25.89 -34.77
N ASP A 235 -11.12 26.28 -34.03
CA ASP A 235 -11.49 27.68 -33.83
C ASP A 235 -10.41 28.48 -33.08
N TYR A 236 -9.80 27.89 -32.05
CA TYR A 236 -8.70 28.52 -31.30
C TYR A 236 -7.42 28.61 -32.13
N GLN A 237 -7.12 27.56 -32.90
CA GLN A 237 -6.01 27.57 -33.86
C GLN A 237 -6.22 28.63 -34.95
N ASN A 238 -7.44 28.77 -35.45
CA ASN A 238 -7.81 29.78 -36.44
C ASN A 238 -7.74 31.21 -35.88
N ILE A 239 -8.08 31.42 -34.61
CA ILE A 239 -7.88 32.71 -33.93
C ILE A 239 -6.39 33.03 -33.82
N LEU A 240 -5.58 32.11 -33.31
CA LEU A 240 -4.13 32.29 -33.18
C LEU A 240 -3.45 32.57 -34.53
N LEU A 241 -3.84 31.83 -35.58
CA LEU A 241 -3.33 32.04 -36.94
C LEU A 241 -3.72 33.42 -37.50
N LYS A 242 -4.93 33.91 -37.20
CA LYS A 242 -5.40 35.25 -37.63
C LYS A 242 -4.69 36.38 -36.89
N ASP A 243 -4.45 36.22 -35.60
CA ASP A 243 -3.67 37.17 -34.79
C ASP A 243 -2.20 37.20 -35.26
N PHE A 244 -1.61 36.04 -35.56
CA PHE A 244 -0.26 35.94 -36.10
C PHE A 244 -0.15 36.53 -37.53
N ALA A 245 -1.21 36.43 -38.33
CA ALA A 245 -1.29 36.99 -39.68
C ALA A 245 -1.58 38.50 -39.72
N GLY A 246 -1.77 39.17 -38.56
CA GLY A 246 -1.94 40.62 -38.46
C GLY A 246 -3.22 41.18 -39.10
N ASN A 247 -4.20 40.33 -39.41
CA ASN A 247 -5.38 40.72 -40.19
C ASN A 247 -6.53 41.19 -39.29
N SER A 248 -6.38 42.39 -38.74
CA SER A 248 -7.36 43.09 -37.89
C SER A 248 -8.55 43.66 -38.68
N SER A 249 -9.31 42.82 -39.41
CA SER A 249 -10.63 43.22 -39.91
C SER A 249 -11.73 42.48 -39.13
N MET A 250 -12.50 43.28 -38.41
CA MET A 250 -13.30 42.94 -37.25
C MET A 250 -14.61 42.23 -37.63
N ILE A 251 -14.62 40.89 -37.56
CA ILE A 251 -15.79 40.12 -37.10
C ILE A 251 -15.27 39.16 -36.03
N TYR A 252 -15.02 39.71 -34.85
CA TYR A 252 -14.80 38.95 -33.64
C TYR A 252 -16.09 38.20 -33.35
N ASN A 253 -16.10 36.87 -33.42
CA ASN A 253 -17.27 36.10 -33.00
C ASN A 253 -17.35 36.20 -31.47
N SER A 254 -18.02 37.25 -30.98
CA SER A 254 -18.10 37.61 -29.56
C SER A 254 -18.61 36.49 -28.67
N THR A 255 -19.34 35.52 -29.25
CA THR A 255 -19.85 34.33 -28.58
C THR A 255 -18.74 33.32 -28.30
N LEU A 256 -17.87 33.06 -29.28
CA LEU A 256 -16.77 32.10 -29.15
C LEU A 256 -15.68 32.61 -28.20
N GLN A 257 -15.35 33.91 -28.26
CA GLN A 257 -14.42 34.52 -27.30
C GLN A 257 -14.97 34.43 -25.88
N LYS A 258 -16.27 34.68 -25.68
CA LYS A 258 -16.90 34.54 -24.37
C LYS A 258 -16.85 33.11 -23.85
N GLU A 259 -17.04 32.10 -24.69
CA GLU A 259 -16.88 30.70 -24.27
C GLU A 259 -15.43 30.36 -23.90
N ILE A 260 -14.44 30.82 -24.67
CA ILE A 260 -13.01 30.64 -24.37
C ILE A 260 -12.61 31.36 -23.09
N ASP A 261 -13.08 32.60 -22.89
CA ASP A 261 -12.80 33.42 -21.70
C ASP A 261 -13.51 32.83 -20.47
N GLU A 262 -14.73 32.33 -20.60
CA GLU A 262 -15.47 31.67 -19.51
C GLU A 262 -14.80 30.36 -19.10
N ILE A 263 -14.37 29.54 -20.07
CA ILE A 263 -13.61 28.31 -19.79
C ILE A 263 -12.27 28.66 -19.15
N SER A 264 -11.55 29.66 -19.67
CA SER A 264 -10.26 30.11 -19.12
C SER A 264 -10.40 30.67 -17.70
N TYR A 265 -11.46 31.43 -17.44
CA TYR A 265 -11.77 31.95 -16.10
C TYR A 265 -12.16 30.83 -15.12
N LYS A 266 -13.04 29.90 -15.53
CA LYS A 266 -13.39 28.72 -14.73
C LYS A 266 -12.17 27.85 -14.43
N MET A 267 -11.28 27.66 -15.42
CA MET A 267 -10.02 26.96 -15.26
C MET A 267 -9.06 27.67 -14.31
N ALA A 268 -8.90 28.99 -14.42
CA ALA A 268 -8.08 29.80 -13.52
C ALA A 268 -8.64 29.82 -12.09
N PHE A 269 -9.96 29.85 -11.93
CA PHE A 269 -10.63 29.82 -10.64
C PHE A 269 -10.50 28.46 -9.95
N LEU A 270 -10.77 27.38 -10.70
CA LEU A 270 -10.69 26.00 -10.21
C LEU A 270 -9.24 25.64 -9.84
N SER A 271 -8.28 25.97 -10.72
CA SER A 271 -6.86 25.72 -10.46
C SER A 271 -6.33 26.57 -9.30
N SER A 272 -6.59 27.87 -9.24
CA SER A 272 -5.96 28.71 -8.21
C SER A 272 -6.49 28.47 -6.80
N LYS A 273 -7.80 28.26 -6.59
CA LYS A 273 -8.34 28.11 -5.23
C LYS A 273 -8.20 26.70 -4.69
N LEU A 274 -8.66 25.69 -5.43
CA LEU A 274 -8.61 24.31 -4.94
C LEU A 274 -7.18 23.80 -4.82
N VAL A 275 -6.34 24.04 -5.85
CA VAL A 275 -4.95 23.54 -5.82
C VAL A 275 -4.17 24.21 -4.69
N CYS A 276 -4.28 25.53 -4.50
CA CYS A 276 -3.61 26.19 -3.38
C CYS A 276 -4.10 25.68 -2.02
N THR A 277 -5.40 25.43 -1.86
CA THR A 277 -5.95 24.87 -0.61
C THR A 277 -5.39 23.47 -0.34
N TYR A 278 -5.43 22.56 -1.31
CA TYR A 278 -4.94 21.19 -1.12
C TYR A 278 -3.41 21.13 -1.02
N ILE A 279 -2.66 21.99 -1.72
CA ILE A 279 -1.22 22.13 -1.50
C ILE A 279 -0.93 22.58 -0.08
N GLY A 280 -1.65 23.59 0.43
CA GLY A 280 -1.53 24.05 1.81
C GLY A 280 -1.80 22.93 2.82
N LEU A 281 -2.89 22.17 2.62
CA LEU A 281 -3.22 21.01 3.46
C LEU A 281 -2.17 19.90 3.38
N ALA A 282 -1.61 19.62 2.19
CA ALA A 282 -0.53 18.66 2.02
C ALA A 282 0.74 19.09 2.75
N ILE A 283 1.14 20.37 2.64
CA ILE A 283 2.33 20.91 3.32
C ILE A 283 2.14 20.92 4.84
N ILE A 284 0.96 21.30 5.33
CA ILE A 284 0.68 21.30 6.77
C ILE A 284 0.67 19.86 7.30
N SER A 285 -0.01 18.94 6.61
CA SER A 285 -0.09 17.54 7.05
C SER A 285 1.28 16.85 7.04
N ILE A 286 2.12 17.06 6.02
CA ILE A 286 3.47 16.48 5.99
C ILE A 286 4.37 17.09 7.08
N ALA A 287 4.25 18.39 7.36
CA ALA A 287 4.98 19.03 8.46
C ALA A 287 4.56 18.45 9.82
N VAL A 288 3.25 18.33 10.07
CA VAL A 288 2.70 17.71 11.29
C VAL A 288 3.14 16.24 11.40
N PHE A 289 3.16 15.49 10.30
CA PHE A 289 3.64 14.12 10.25
C PHE A 289 5.10 14.04 10.73
N PHE A 290 6.03 14.74 10.06
CA PHE A 290 7.44 14.70 10.43
C PHE A 290 7.72 15.26 11.82
N GLN A 291 6.92 16.21 12.31
CA GLN A 291 7.01 16.72 13.68
C GLN A 291 6.60 15.67 14.72
N THR A 292 5.67 14.76 14.38
CA THR A 292 5.03 13.84 15.33
C THR A 292 5.64 12.44 15.36
N ILE A 293 6.15 11.92 14.23
CA ILE A 293 6.74 10.58 14.16
C ILE A 293 7.99 10.41 15.04
N GLU A 294 8.35 9.15 15.29
CA GLU A 294 9.60 8.80 15.95
C GLU A 294 10.81 9.24 15.12
N LYS A 295 11.67 10.07 15.72
CA LYS A 295 12.72 10.80 15.00
C LYS A 295 13.80 9.88 14.42
N ASP A 296 14.05 8.75 15.08
CA ASP A 296 15.02 7.74 14.64
C ASP A 296 14.65 7.10 13.29
N TYR A 297 13.38 7.22 12.89
CA TYR A 297 12.86 6.70 11.63
C TYR A 297 12.76 7.75 10.51
N ILE A 298 13.07 9.04 10.75
CA ILE A 298 13.03 10.05 9.67
C ILE A 298 13.90 9.63 8.47
N ARG A 299 15.04 8.99 8.75
CA ARG A 299 15.98 8.48 7.74
C ARG A 299 15.34 7.49 6.76
N THR A 300 14.28 6.77 7.15
CA THR A 300 13.64 5.77 6.29
C THR A 300 12.91 6.41 5.11
N PHE A 301 12.46 7.67 5.25
CA PHE A 301 11.77 8.41 4.18
C PHE A 301 12.71 9.03 3.14
N PHE A 302 14.00 9.11 3.45
CA PHE A 302 15.03 9.70 2.58
C PHE A 302 16.10 8.69 2.19
N ASN A 303 15.88 7.40 2.47
CA ASN A 303 16.81 6.34 2.10
C ASN A 303 16.76 6.12 0.58
N THR A 304 17.93 6.15 -0.06
CA THR A 304 18.10 5.96 -1.51
C THR A 304 18.63 4.58 -1.87
N THR A 305 18.73 3.67 -0.89
CA THR A 305 19.16 2.28 -1.10
C THR A 305 18.23 1.57 -2.08
N LEU A 306 18.81 0.96 -3.11
CA LEU A 306 18.08 0.20 -4.11
C LEU A 306 17.54 -1.09 -3.51
N GLY A 307 16.36 -1.54 -3.95
CA GLY A 307 15.70 -2.74 -3.40
C GLY A 307 16.57 -4.00 -3.44
N TYR A 308 17.29 -4.26 -4.55
CA TYR A 308 18.17 -5.42 -4.63
C TYR A 308 19.37 -5.32 -3.67
N ALA A 309 19.92 -4.12 -3.50
CA ALA A 309 21.02 -3.87 -2.56
C ALA A 309 20.55 -4.06 -1.12
N TYR A 310 19.33 -3.60 -0.81
CA TYR A 310 18.69 -3.84 0.47
C TYR A 310 18.49 -5.34 0.74
N THR A 311 17.97 -6.12 -0.22
CA THR A 311 17.80 -7.57 -0.07
C THR A 311 19.13 -8.28 0.21
N ILE A 312 20.20 -7.91 -0.51
CA ILE A 312 21.54 -8.47 -0.29
C ILE A 312 22.07 -8.07 1.11
N GLU A 313 21.92 -6.80 1.50
CA GLU A 313 22.35 -6.29 2.80
C GLU A 313 21.62 -7.01 3.95
N GLN A 314 20.30 -7.21 3.82
CA GLN A 314 19.52 -7.94 4.81
C GLN A 314 20.00 -9.38 4.97
N PHE A 315 20.35 -10.07 3.88
CA PHE A 315 20.88 -11.43 3.96
C PHE A 315 22.27 -11.48 4.61
N GLN A 316 23.16 -10.55 4.26
CA GLN A 316 24.56 -10.56 4.71
C GLN A 316 24.73 -10.07 6.16
N ASN A 317 23.97 -9.06 6.57
CA ASN A 317 24.22 -8.35 7.84
C ASN A 317 23.31 -8.78 9.00
N ASN A 318 22.26 -9.56 8.74
CA ASN A 318 21.42 -10.09 9.82
C ASN A 318 21.96 -11.40 10.39
N GLU A 319 21.63 -11.67 11.65
CA GLU A 319 21.95 -12.95 12.32
C GLU A 319 20.73 -13.88 12.40
N ASP A 320 19.51 -13.33 12.30
CA ASP A 320 18.25 -14.09 12.38
C ASP A 320 17.92 -14.78 11.05
N ASP A 321 17.86 -16.11 11.06
CA ASP A 321 17.50 -16.94 9.90
C ASP A 321 16.13 -16.58 9.33
N ALA A 322 15.16 -16.17 10.16
CA ALA A 322 13.83 -15.78 9.70
C ALA A 322 13.86 -14.50 8.85
N ILE A 323 14.78 -13.58 9.15
CA ILE A 323 14.98 -12.36 8.36
C ILE A 323 15.74 -12.70 7.07
N LYS A 324 16.78 -13.54 7.16
CA LYS A 324 17.53 -14.00 5.97
C LYS A 324 16.64 -14.73 4.97
N ALA A 325 15.73 -15.57 5.45
CA ALA A 325 14.80 -16.33 4.62
C ALA A 325 13.89 -15.44 3.76
N GLN A 326 13.73 -14.16 4.10
CA GLN A 326 12.95 -13.24 3.28
C GLN A 326 13.51 -13.02 1.88
N ILE A 327 14.81 -13.33 1.67
CA ILE A 327 15.44 -13.29 0.34
C ILE A 327 14.68 -14.11 -0.70
N PHE A 328 13.99 -15.18 -0.30
CA PHE A 328 13.22 -16.04 -1.20
C PHE A 328 11.87 -15.44 -1.64
N PHE A 329 11.37 -14.41 -0.94
CA PHE A 329 10.22 -13.64 -1.43
C PHE A 329 10.62 -12.65 -2.53
N SER A 330 11.90 -12.27 -2.60
CA SER A 330 12.44 -11.42 -3.66
C SER A 330 12.72 -12.23 -4.92
N SER A 331 12.55 -11.58 -6.08
CA SER A 331 12.92 -12.17 -7.37
C SER A 331 14.40 -12.58 -7.36
N HIS A 332 14.71 -13.80 -7.82
CA HIS A 332 16.08 -14.32 -7.93
C HIS A 332 17.04 -13.37 -8.68
N LEU A 333 16.53 -12.53 -9.58
CA LEU A 333 17.34 -11.51 -10.27
C LEU A 333 17.96 -10.49 -9.30
N GLN A 334 17.33 -10.22 -8.16
CA GLN A 334 17.80 -9.24 -7.18
C GLN A 334 19.02 -9.73 -6.38
N TRP A 335 19.14 -11.04 -6.18
CA TRP A 335 20.21 -11.63 -5.36
C TRP A 335 21.07 -12.64 -6.12
N LYS A 336 20.97 -12.69 -7.46
CA LYS A 336 21.77 -13.57 -8.33
C LYS A 336 23.27 -13.47 -8.07
N SER A 337 23.78 -12.30 -7.69
CA SER A 337 25.19 -12.08 -7.38
C SER A 337 25.69 -12.82 -6.12
N ILE A 338 24.79 -13.19 -5.22
CA ILE A 338 25.09 -13.89 -3.96
C ILE A 338 24.44 -15.29 -3.92
N GLN A 339 24.02 -15.84 -5.06
CA GLN A 339 23.30 -17.11 -5.13
C GLN A 339 24.06 -18.28 -4.46
N ASP A 340 25.39 -18.29 -4.59
CA ASP A 340 26.24 -19.35 -4.02
C ASP A 340 26.31 -19.22 -2.49
N ASP A 341 26.30 -18.01 -1.95
CA ASP A 341 26.25 -17.75 -0.50
C ASP A 341 24.89 -18.17 0.08
N VAL A 342 23.80 -17.86 -0.62
CA VAL A 342 22.44 -18.27 -0.24
C VAL A 342 22.32 -19.78 -0.25
N LYS A 343 22.80 -20.45 -1.30
CA LYS A 343 22.83 -21.91 -1.40
C LYS A 343 23.63 -22.53 -0.26
N GLY A 344 24.85 -22.04 0.00
CA GLY A 344 25.69 -22.52 1.09
C GLY A 344 25.04 -22.35 2.47
N TRP A 345 24.33 -21.23 2.71
CA TRP A 345 23.57 -21.01 3.94
C TRP A 345 22.39 -21.98 4.09
N VAL A 346 21.63 -22.26 3.03
CA VAL A 346 20.56 -23.27 3.06
C VAL A 346 21.14 -24.64 3.37
N GLU A 347 22.18 -25.06 2.65
CA GLU A 347 22.80 -26.39 2.83
C GLU A 347 23.35 -26.58 4.25
N ALA A 348 23.94 -25.54 4.85
CA ALA A 348 24.49 -25.58 6.19
C ALA A 348 23.43 -25.73 7.28
N ASN A 349 22.27 -25.07 7.12
CA ASN A 349 21.24 -25.00 8.17
C ASN A 349 20.07 -25.98 7.96
N TRP A 350 19.91 -26.54 6.76
CA TRP A 350 18.76 -27.38 6.40
C TRP A 350 18.51 -28.52 7.40
N MET A 351 19.57 -29.21 7.85
CA MET A 351 19.44 -30.31 8.82
C MET A 351 18.90 -29.85 10.18
N SER A 352 19.31 -28.66 10.64
CA SER A 352 18.79 -28.07 11.87
C SER A 352 17.31 -27.72 11.69
N TRP A 353 16.97 -27.05 10.58
CA TRP A 353 15.60 -26.63 10.33
C TRP A 353 14.61 -27.80 10.16
N VAL A 354 15.04 -28.92 9.56
CA VAL A 354 14.21 -30.14 9.46
C VAL A 354 13.90 -30.72 10.85
N HIS A 355 14.84 -30.62 11.79
CA HIS A 355 14.66 -31.11 13.16
C HIS A 355 13.87 -30.14 14.03
N GLU A 356 14.27 -28.87 14.04
CA GLU A 356 13.71 -27.81 14.89
C GLU A 356 12.37 -27.30 14.40
N LYS A 357 12.09 -27.43 13.09
CA LYS A 357 10.87 -26.96 12.41
C LYS A 357 10.52 -25.53 12.83
N PRO A 358 11.38 -24.55 12.49
CA PRO A 358 11.17 -23.18 12.89
C PRO A 358 9.86 -22.65 12.29
N LEU A 359 9.15 -21.80 13.04
CA LEU A 359 7.82 -21.29 12.66
C LEU A 359 7.80 -20.55 11.31
N TRP A 360 8.95 -20.00 10.88
CA TRP A 360 9.07 -19.30 9.61
C TRP A 360 9.24 -20.25 8.41
N LEU A 361 9.66 -21.50 8.60
CA LEU A 361 9.84 -22.50 7.54
C LEU A 361 8.55 -23.32 7.37
N ASP A 362 7.46 -22.63 7.08
CA ASP A 362 6.18 -23.26 6.73
C ASP A 362 6.19 -23.84 5.30
N ASP A 363 5.12 -24.51 4.92
CA ASP A 363 4.98 -25.12 3.60
C ASP A 363 5.13 -24.10 2.47
N ASN A 364 4.73 -22.84 2.70
CA ASN A 364 4.84 -21.79 1.70
C ASN A 364 6.30 -21.37 1.50
N MET A 365 7.03 -21.14 2.59
CA MET A 365 8.46 -20.84 2.53
C MET A 365 9.25 -21.98 1.87
N GLN A 366 8.95 -23.23 2.20
CA GLN A 366 9.59 -24.39 1.57
C GLN A 366 9.38 -24.44 0.06
N ASN A 367 8.24 -23.97 -0.45
CA ASN A 367 7.96 -23.88 -1.88
C ASN A 367 8.70 -22.72 -2.58
N LEU A 368 9.15 -21.70 -1.84
CA LEU A 368 9.91 -20.57 -2.38
C LEU A 368 11.41 -20.87 -2.46
N ILE A 369 11.92 -21.79 -1.63
CA ILE A 369 13.32 -22.21 -1.68
C ILE A 369 13.56 -23.02 -2.97
N PRO A 370 14.54 -22.65 -3.81
CA PRO A 370 14.88 -23.43 -4.99
C PRO A 370 15.20 -24.88 -4.62
N GLN A 371 14.54 -25.83 -5.29
CA GLN A 371 14.70 -27.26 -4.97
C GLN A 371 16.16 -27.73 -5.12
N GLU A 372 16.92 -27.08 -6.00
CA GLU A 372 18.36 -27.30 -6.19
C GLU A 372 19.26 -26.88 -5.01
N TYR A 373 18.72 -26.13 -4.03
CA TYR A 373 19.44 -25.73 -2.82
C TYR A 373 19.13 -26.65 -1.63
N ILE A 374 18.12 -27.51 -1.76
CA ILE A 374 17.75 -28.48 -0.73
C ILE A 374 18.72 -29.68 -0.81
N PRO A 375 19.46 -30.00 0.27
CA PRO A 375 20.40 -31.12 0.27
C PRO A 375 19.73 -32.46 -0.06
N THR A 376 20.29 -33.19 -1.03
CA THR A 376 19.89 -34.56 -1.41
C THR A 376 20.21 -35.56 -0.29
N GLU A 377 19.48 -36.69 -0.23
CA GLU A 377 19.69 -37.78 0.76
C GLU A 377 21.16 -38.25 0.88
N GLU A 378 21.91 -38.27 -0.23
CA GLU A 378 23.35 -38.60 -0.21
C GLU A 378 24.20 -37.55 0.53
N PHE A 379 23.87 -36.27 0.39
CA PHE A 379 24.55 -35.18 1.10
C PHE A 379 24.18 -35.17 2.59
N LYS A 380 22.93 -35.52 2.93
CA LYS A 380 22.47 -35.72 4.32
C LYS A 380 23.26 -36.85 5.01
N ALA A 381 23.51 -37.95 4.31
CA ALA A 381 24.32 -39.06 4.83
C ALA A 381 25.79 -38.66 5.03
N TYR A 382 26.36 -37.84 4.13
CA TYR A 382 27.73 -37.36 4.22
C TYR A 382 27.94 -36.36 5.37
N SER A 383 27.05 -35.37 5.53
CA SER A 383 27.14 -34.37 6.61
C SER A 383 26.95 -34.99 8.00
N THR A 384 26.04 -35.95 8.12
CA THR A 384 25.83 -36.71 9.37
C THR A 384 27.08 -37.51 9.74
N LYS A 385 27.76 -38.11 8.74
CA LYS A 385 28.99 -38.87 8.96
C LYS A 385 30.15 -37.95 9.36
N SER A 386 30.30 -36.78 8.72
CA SER A 386 31.37 -35.82 9.00
C SER A 386 31.20 -35.11 10.35
N ILE A 387 29.97 -34.80 10.76
CA ILE A 387 29.67 -34.24 12.10
C ILE A 387 29.98 -35.27 13.20
N ASN A 388 29.63 -36.53 13.00
CA ASN A 388 29.97 -37.62 13.93
C ASN A 388 31.48 -37.88 14.01
N LEU A 389 32.20 -37.77 12.89
CA LEU A 389 33.67 -37.84 12.83
C LEU A 389 34.33 -36.64 13.55
N ALA A 390 33.80 -35.42 13.37
CA ALA A 390 34.30 -34.21 14.03
C ALA A 390 34.01 -34.21 15.55
N GLY A 391 32.85 -34.73 15.97
CA GLY A 391 32.52 -34.93 17.39
C GLY A 391 33.42 -35.96 18.06
N SER A 392 33.81 -37.02 17.33
CA SER A 392 34.78 -38.02 17.78
C SER A 392 36.19 -37.43 17.94
N SER A 393 36.65 -36.57 17.02
CA SER A 393 37.97 -35.94 17.11
C SER A 393 38.08 -34.87 18.20
N ARG A 394 36.98 -34.17 18.53
CA ARG A 394 36.94 -33.15 19.59
C ARG A 394 36.93 -33.76 21.00
N ALA A 395 36.45 -34.99 21.16
CA ALA A 395 36.52 -35.74 22.42
C ALA A 395 37.94 -36.22 22.75
N SER A 396 38.80 -36.43 21.73
CA SER A 396 40.20 -36.82 21.94
C SER A 396 41.17 -35.65 22.16
N SER A 397 40.83 -34.42 21.75
CA SER A 397 41.73 -33.25 21.88
C SER A 397 41.59 -32.50 23.22
N ASN A 398 40.60 -32.82 24.05
CA ASN A 398 40.35 -32.12 25.33
C ASN A 398 41.17 -32.66 26.53
N ARG A 399 42.21 -33.47 26.30
CA ARG A 399 43.15 -33.91 27.35
C ARG A 399 44.55 -33.28 27.32
N GLU A 400 44.91 -32.53 26.29
CA GLU A 400 46.23 -31.89 26.21
C GLU A 400 46.12 -30.51 25.56
N GLY A 401 46.51 -29.45 26.29
CA GLY A 401 46.75 -28.13 25.69
C GLY A 401 46.09 -26.94 26.38
N SER A 402 46.56 -26.60 27.58
CA SER A 402 46.48 -25.23 28.09
C SER A 402 47.27 -24.30 27.15
N PHE A 403 46.63 -23.38 26.43
CA PHE A 403 47.29 -22.15 25.96
C PHE A 403 46.33 -20.95 25.83
N ARG A 404 46.79 -19.85 26.43
CA ARG A 404 46.24 -18.49 26.46
C ARG A 404 45.73 -17.98 25.11
N PHE A 405 44.59 -17.26 25.13
CA PHE A 405 44.41 -16.05 24.34
C PHE A 405 44.01 -14.86 25.22
N LYS A 406 44.78 -13.78 25.08
CA LYS A 406 44.64 -12.49 25.75
C LYS A 406 43.47 -11.69 25.16
N ASN A 407 42.81 -10.94 26.05
CA ASN A 407 42.02 -9.72 25.85
C ASN A 407 42.20 -8.98 24.51
N MET A 408 41.09 -8.60 23.88
CA MET A 408 40.87 -7.25 23.34
C MET A 408 39.37 -6.90 23.26
N ASN A 409 39.08 -5.64 23.62
CA ASN A 409 37.82 -4.88 23.56
C ASN A 409 36.65 -5.20 24.49
N LYS A 410 36.77 -4.62 25.70
CA LYS A 410 35.68 -3.96 26.43
C LYS A 410 35.09 -2.81 25.61
N ASN A 411 33.78 -2.85 25.35
CA ASN A 411 32.82 -1.75 25.50
C ASN A 411 31.64 -1.95 24.55
N LYS A 412 30.53 -2.50 25.07
CA LYS A 412 29.18 -2.09 24.66
C LYS A 412 28.25 -2.33 25.83
N ARG A 413 27.73 -1.22 26.36
CA ARG A 413 26.80 -1.17 27.48
C ARG A 413 25.50 -1.84 27.05
N ILE A 414 25.09 -2.84 27.83
CA ILE A 414 23.74 -3.38 27.84
C ILE A 414 22.86 -2.29 28.44
N VAL A 415 22.01 -1.67 27.61
CA VAL A 415 20.89 -0.86 28.09
C VAL A 415 19.67 -1.75 28.08
N ALA A 416 19.26 -2.17 29.27
CA ALA A 416 17.97 -2.82 29.50
C ALA A 416 16.86 -1.79 29.23
N PHE A 417 15.91 -2.13 28.37
CA PHE A 417 14.68 -1.34 28.21
C PHE A 417 13.57 -1.90 29.11
N LYS A 418 13.02 -0.98 29.89
CA LYS A 418 11.74 -1.06 30.62
C LYS A 418 10.62 -0.52 29.74
#